data_AF-A0A328TL69-F1
#
_entry.id   AF-A0A328TL69-F1
#
_cell.length_a   1.000
_cell.length_b   1.000
_cell.length_c   1.000
_cell.angle_alpha   90.00
_cell.angle_beta   90.00
_cell.angle_gamma   90.00
#
_symmetry.space_group_name_H-M   'P 1'
#
loop_
_entity.id
_entity.type
_entity.pdbx_description
1 polymer ?
#
loop_
_entity_poly.entity_id
_entity_poly.type
_entity_poly.pdbx_seq_one_letter_code
_entity_poly.pdbx_strand_id
1 'polypeptide(L)'
;MKDIIEPVDTDDGLFHDGDPSTGAEGTIVYAKIMNALQDGIIDIQTENKNILAEAQMTPDPSKNNQLLTAIKAIATAIAATAASVAVPVGTPLAWPTTTPPDGYAIMQGQAFDTAKYPKTAAAYPSGKLPDMRGQTIKGAPDGRALLSL
;
A
#
# COMPACT_ATOMS: atom_id res chain seq x y z
N MET A 1 8.05 7.13 18.85
CA MET A 1 9.19 8.02 18.61
C MET A 1 9.68 8.61 19.92
N LYS A 2 10.87 8.19 20.35
CA LYS A 2 11.60 8.75 21.50
C LYS A 2 11.93 10.23 21.25
N ASP A 3 12.06 10.98 22.34
CA ASP A 3 12.60 12.34 22.28
C ASP A 3 14.06 12.35 21.79
N ILE A 4 14.51 13.51 21.32
CA ILE A 4 15.89 13.70 20.88
C ILE A 4 16.83 13.43 22.06
N ILE A 5 17.89 12.65 21.81
CA ILE A 5 18.92 12.34 22.80
C ILE A 5 19.57 13.63 23.27
N GLU A 6 19.70 13.80 24.59
CA GLU A 6 20.40 14.93 25.18
C GLU A 6 21.89 14.94 24.76
N PRO A 7 22.47 16.11 24.45
CA PRO A 7 23.90 16.23 24.16
C PRO A 7 24.78 15.72 25.31
N VAL A 8 26.05 15.44 25.00
CA VAL A 8 27.03 15.18 26.05
C VAL A 8 27.32 16.44 26.85
N ASP A 9 27.76 16.24 28.09
CA ASP A 9 28.09 17.32 29.02
C ASP A 9 29.50 17.88 28.71
N THR A 10 29.60 18.60 27.61
CA THR A 10 30.78 19.35 27.16
C THR A 10 30.35 20.77 26.78
N ASP A 11 31.28 21.72 26.75
CA ASP A 11 30.98 23.15 26.51
C ASP A 11 30.23 23.39 25.18
N ASP A 12 30.44 22.53 24.18
CA ASP A 12 29.79 22.58 22.87
C ASP A 12 28.77 21.45 22.63
N GLY A 13 28.57 20.56 23.61
CA GLY A 13 27.67 19.42 23.52
C GLY A 13 28.14 18.30 22.57
N LEU A 14 29.41 18.31 22.16
CA LEU A 14 30.00 17.32 21.25
C LEU A 14 31.01 16.41 21.95
N PHE A 15 31.23 15.23 21.35
CA PHE A 15 32.31 14.35 21.76
C PHE A 15 33.64 14.84 21.20
N HIS A 16 34.66 14.81 22.05
CA HIS A 16 36.03 15.18 21.72
C HIS A 16 36.97 14.00 21.90
N ASP A 17 37.91 13.85 20.97
CA ASP A 17 39.03 12.91 21.14
C ASP A 17 40.01 13.47 22.17
N GLY A 18 40.73 12.56 22.85
CA GLY A 18 41.87 12.97 23.68
C GLY A 18 43.07 13.31 22.80
N ASP A 19 43.87 14.29 23.22
CA ASP A 19 45.11 14.69 22.56
C ASP A 19 46.32 14.46 23.49
N PRO A 20 47.11 13.40 23.26
CA PRO A 20 48.29 13.10 24.06
C PRO A 20 49.42 14.13 23.96
N SER A 21 49.44 14.96 22.91
CA SER A 21 50.48 15.98 22.69
C SER A 21 50.26 17.23 23.55
N THR A 22 49.00 17.50 23.90
CA THR A 22 48.59 18.63 24.76
C THR A 22 48.14 18.17 26.15
N GLY A 23 47.95 16.86 26.33
CA GLY A 23 47.42 16.27 27.56
C GLY A 23 45.91 16.42 27.71
N ALA A 24 45.18 16.81 26.66
CA ALA A 24 43.73 16.92 26.68
C ALA A 24 43.10 15.52 26.78
N GLU A 25 42.18 15.32 27.73
CA GLU A 25 41.43 14.08 27.87
C GLU A 25 40.23 14.06 26.92
N GLY A 26 39.89 12.87 26.42
CA GLY A 26 38.72 12.70 25.55
C GLY A 26 37.40 12.66 26.34
N THR A 27 36.29 12.92 25.66
CA THR A 27 34.95 12.85 26.25
C THR A 27 34.62 11.41 26.65
N ILE A 28 34.26 11.22 27.92
CA ILE A 28 33.84 9.92 28.43
C ILE A 28 32.41 9.62 27.96
N VAL A 29 32.20 8.43 27.39
CA VAL A 29 30.88 7.95 26.99
C VAL A 29 30.18 7.30 28.18
N TYR A 30 29.26 8.02 28.82
CA TYR A 30 28.53 7.52 29.98
C TYR A 30 27.35 6.61 29.60
N ALA A 31 26.94 5.76 30.55
CA ALA A 31 25.78 4.88 30.40
C ALA A 31 24.49 5.63 30.01
N LYS A 32 24.31 6.88 30.47
CA LYS A 32 23.18 7.75 30.08
C LYS A 32 23.05 7.86 28.55
N ILE A 33 24.15 8.17 27.85
CA ILE A 33 24.17 8.31 26.39
C ILE A 33 24.00 6.95 25.73
N MET A 34 24.72 5.91 26.18
CA MET A 34 24.63 4.59 25.56
C MET A 34 23.23 3.98 25.68
N ASN A 35 22.58 4.15 26.82
CA ASN A 35 21.21 3.72 27.02
C ASN A 35 20.24 4.52 26.15
N ALA A 36 20.44 5.85 26.02
CA ALA A 36 19.61 6.67 25.13
C ALA A 36 19.77 6.25 23.65
N LEU A 37 20.99 5.94 23.21
CA LEU A 37 21.26 5.41 21.86
C LEU A 37 20.61 4.04 21.65
N GLN A 38 20.75 3.12 22.61
CA GLN A 38 20.12 1.81 22.57
C GLN A 38 18.60 1.93 22.47
N ASP A 39 18.00 2.77 23.31
CA ASP A 39 16.56 3.05 23.31
C ASP A 39 16.10 3.62 21.96
N GLY A 40 16.85 4.56 21.38
CA GLY A 40 16.53 5.15 20.08
C GLY A 40 16.59 4.13 18.95
N ILE A 41 17.58 3.24 18.96
CA ILE A 41 17.69 2.15 17.97
C ILE A 41 16.51 1.19 18.11
N ILE A 42 16.16 0.79 19.34
CA ILE A 42 15.03 -0.10 19.61
C ILE A 42 13.71 0.54 19.15
N ASP A 43 13.52 1.83 19.41
CA ASP A 43 12.33 2.58 19.00
C ASP A 43 12.18 2.61 17.47
N ILE A 44 13.23 2.99 16.74
CA ILE A 44 13.23 2.97 15.26
C ILE A 44 12.99 1.56 14.70
N GLN A 45 13.61 0.54 15.30
CA GLN A 45 13.39 -0.85 14.90
C GLN A 45 11.96 -1.30 15.16
N THR A 46 11.33 -0.84 16.24
CA THR A 46 9.94 -1.13 16.58
C THR A 46 9.00 -0.49 15.57
N GLU A 47 9.20 0.78 15.20
CA GLU A 47 8.42 1.45 14.16
C GLU A 47 8.55 0.75 12.80
N ASN A 48 9.78 0.39 12.41
CA ASN A 48 10.01 -0.36 11.17
C ASN A 48 9.31 -1.74 11.20
N LYS A 49 9.31 -2.43 12.35
CA LYS A 49 8.58 -3.69 12.52
C LYS A 49 7.07 -3.50 12.39
N ASN A 50 6.51 -2.42 12.92
CA ASN A 50 5.09 -2.10 12.78
C ASN A 50 4.71 -1.87 11.32
N ILE A 51 5.55 -1.17 10.54
CA ILE A 51 5.34 -0.98 9.09
C ILE A 51 5.36 -2.33 8.35
N LEU A 52 6.30 -3.23 8.67
CA LEU A 52 6.33 -4.58 8.10
C LEU A 52 5.08 -5.37 8.46
N ALA A 53 4.65 -5.33 9.73
CA ALA A 53 3.47 -6.04 10.20
C ALA A 53 2.17 -5.56 9.51
N GLU A 54 2.02 -4.26 9.29
CA GLU A 54 0.90 -3.69 8.52
C GLU A 54 0.88 -4.27 7.09
N ALA A 55 2.04 -4.41 6.47
CA ALA A 55 2.20 -5.07 5.17
C ALA A 55 2.10 -6.61 5.21
N GLN A 56 1.74 -7.20 6.36
CA GLN A 56 1.70 -8.66 6.58
C GLN A 56 3.05 -9.36 6.34
N MET A 57 4.15 -8.65 6.61
CA MET A 57 5.52 -9.13 6.47
C MET A 57 6.16 -9.39 7.84
N THR A 58 7.02 -10.40 7.92
CA THR A 58 7.87 -10.65 9.09
C THR A 58 9.32 -10.22 8.79
N PRO A 59 10.06 -9.67 9.77
CA PRO A 59 11.47 -9.33 9.57
C PRO A 59 12.34 -10.55 9.23
N ASP A 60 13.06 -10.46 8.11
CA ASP A 60 14.00 -11.45 7.61
C ASP A 60 15.43 -10.87 7.54
N PRO A 61 16.38 -11.32 8.38
CA PRO A 61 17.74 -10.77 8.38
C PRO A 61 18.52 -11.03 7.09
N SER A 62 18.06 -11.94 6.22
CA SER A 62 18.67 -12.16 4.89
C SER A 62 18.28 -11.11 3.85
N LYS A 63 17.35 -10.20 4.17
CA LYS A 63 16.79 -9.21 3.25
C LYS A 63 17.07 -7.79 3.74
N ASN A 64 17.57 -6.95 2.84
CA ASN A 64 17.89 -5.54 3.12
C ASN A 64 16.90 -4.53 2.51
N ASN A 65 15.79 -4.99 1.94
CA ASN A 65 14.82 -4.16 1.21
C ASN A 65 13.37 -4.29 1.73
N GLN A 66 13.20 -4.82 2.95
CA GLN A 66 11.88 -5.16 3.49
C GLN A 66 11.02 -3.93 3.76
N LEU A 67 11.61 -2.86 4.31
CA LEU A 67 10.89 -1.61 4.57
C LEU A 67 10.36 -0.99 3.28
N LEU A 68 11.19 -0.94 2.23
CA LEU A 68 10.76 -0.48 0.91
C LEU A 68 9.63 -1.34 0.35
N THR A 69 9.72 -2.66 0.53
CA THR A 69 8.70 -3.61 0.05
C THR A 69 7.38 -3.42 0.79
N ALA A 70 7.43 -3.26 2.12
CA ALA A 70 6.27 -3.01 2.96
C ALA A 70 5.57 -1.70 2.59
N ILE A 71 6.32 -0.60 2.45
CA ILE A 71 5.76 0.70 2.05
C ILE A 71 5.09 0.61 0.67
N LYS A 72 5.70 -0.08 -0.29
CA LYS A 72 5.09 -0.30 -1.61
C LYS A 72 3.79 -1.10 -1.52
N ALA A 73 3.75 -2.15 -0.70
CA ALA A 73 2.56 -2.96 -0.50
C ALA A 73 1.41 -2.14 0.12
N ILE A 74 1.70 -1.37 1.18
CA ILE A 74 0.74 -0.50 1.86
C ILE A 74 0.22 0.57 0.89
N ALA A 75 1.09 1.27 0.16
CA ALA A 75 0.69 2.28 -0.82
C ALA A 75 -0.21 1.69 -1.92
N THR A 76 0.09 0.47 -2.38
CA THR A 76 -0.73 -0.25 -3.36
C THR A 76 -2.11 -0.59 -2.80
N ALA A 77 -2.19 -1.06 -1.55
CA ALA A 77 -3.45 -1.36 -0.88
C ALA A 77 -4.33 -0.10 -0.67
N ILE A 78 -3.71 1.02 -0.29
CA ILE A 78 -4.37 2.32 -0.18
C ILE A 78 -4.89 2.77 -1.54
N ALA A 79 -4.09 2.69 -2.60
CA ALA A 79 -4.49 3.07 -3.95
C ALA A 79 -5.64 2.19 -4.48
N ALA A 80 -5.63 0.88 -4.20
CA ALA A 80 -6.71 -0.04 -4.56
C ALA A 80 -8.02 0.31 -3.83
N THR A 81 -7.94 0.66 -2.55
CA THR A 81 -9.09 1.14 -1.76
C THR A 81 -9.61 2.47 -2.27
N ALA A 82 -8.73 3.43 -2.61
CA ALA A 82 -9.14 4.71 -3.17
C ALA A 82 -9.80 4.55 -4.56
N ALA A 83 -9.28 3.65 -5.40
CA ALA A 83 -9.88 3.29 -6.68
C ALA A 83 -11.23 2.54 -6.54
N SER A 84 -11.54 2.00 -5.36
CA SER A 84 -12.82 1.32 -5.11
C SER A 84 -14.03 2.26 -5.04
N VAL A 85 -13.84 3.57 -5.20
CA VAL A 85 -14.92 4.54 -5.34
C VAL A 85 -14.98 5.03 -6.78
N ALA A 86 -15.84 4.41 -7.60
CA ALA A 86 -16.63 5.13 -8.60
C ALA A 86 -17.65 4.24 -9.33
N VAL A 87 -17.33 2.97 -9.62
CA VAL A 87 -18.19 2.12 -10.45
C VAL A 87 -18.03 0.63 -10.09
N PRO A 88 -19.09 -0.06 -9.63
CA PRO A 88 -19.06 -1.51 -9.39
C PRO A 88 -18.72 -2.32 -10.65
N VAL A 89 -17.93 -3.39 -10.50
CA VAL A 89 -17.62 -4.33 -11.60
C VAL A 89 -18.91 -4.92 -12.16
N GLY A 90 -19.04 -4.91 -13.48
CA GLY A 90 -20.27 -5.32 -14.19
C GLY A 90 -21.19 -4.15 -14.55
N THR A 91 -20.89 -2.93 -14.13
CA THR A 91 -21.65 -1.76 -14.61
C THR A 91 -21.31 -1.46 -16.08
N PRO A 92 -22.29 -1.33 -16.98
CA PRO A 92 -22.04 -0.86 -18.34
C PRO A 92 -21.59 0.62 -18.31
N LEU A 93 -20.41 0.90 -18.87
CA LEU A 93 -19.85 2.23 -18.97
C LEU A 93 -19.82 2.71 -20.42
N ALA A 94 -20.27 3.94 -20.65
CA ALA A 94 -20.14 4.58 -21.96
C ALA A 94 -18.67 4.95 -22.21
N TRP A 95 -18.16 4.61 -23.39
CA TRP A 95 -16.77 4.84 -23.77
C TRP A 95 -16.69 5.49 -25.16
N PRO A 96 -15.90 6.57 -25.35
CA PRO A 96 -15.93 7.36 -26.58
C PRO A 96 -15.06 6.82 -27.72
N THR A 97 -14.26 5.77 -27.50
CA THR A 97 -13.37 5.21 -28.55
C THR A 97 -13.67 3.74 -28.82
N THR A 98 -13.12 3.19 -29.91
CA THR A 98 -13.30 1.78 -30.30
C THR A 98 -12.43 0.80 -29.49
N THR A 99 -11.44 1.31 -28.75
CA THR A 99 -10.53 0.51 -27.92
C THR A 99 -10.76 0.85 -26.44
N PRO A 100 -11.23 -0.09 -25.61
CA PRO A 100 -11.42 0.16 -24.18
C PRO A 100 -10.05 0.26 -23.47
N PRO A 101 -9.98 0.91 -22.30
CA PRO A 101 -8.79 0.90 -21.46
C PRO A 101 -8.46 -0.51 -20.96
N ASP A 102 -7.23 -0.70 -20.50
CA ASP A 102 -6.80 -1.96 -19.87
C ASP A 102 -7.70 -2.32 -18.68
N GLY A 103 -8.08 -3.60 -18.60
CA GLY A 103 -9.00 -4.12 -17.59
C GLY A 103 -10.49 -4.01 -17.93
N TYR A 104 -10.85 -3.41 -19.08
CA TYR A 104 -12.23 -3.31 -19.54
C TYR A 104 -12.47 -4.12 -20.82
N ALA A 105 -13.74 -4.43 -21.10
CA ALA A 105 -14.17 -5.13 -22.31
C ALA A 105 -15.40 -4.43 -22.92
N ILE A 106 -15.45 -4.35 -24.26
CA ILE A 106 -16.67 -3.88 -24.96
C ILE A 106 -17.76 -4.95 -24.83
N MET A 107 -18.98 -4.56 -24.47
CA MET A 107 -20.11 -5.47 -24.28
C MET A 107 -20.80 -5.81 -25.62
N GLN A 108 -20.46 -6.95 -26.21
CA GLN A 108 -20.91 -7.39 -27.54
C GLN A 108 -21.54 -8.80 -27.54
N GLY A 109 -22.04 -9.28 -26.40
CA GLY A 109 -22.61 -10.62 -26.32
C GLY A 109 -21.58 -11.75 -26.15
N GLN A 110 -20.32 -11.46 -25.85
CA GLN A 110 -19.27 -12.47 -25.75
C GLN A 110 -19.35 -13.27 -24.44
N ALA A 111 -18.90 -14.53 -24.50
CA ALA A 111 -18.68 -15.35 -23.31
C ALA A 111 -17.38 -14.95 -22.59
N PHE A 112 -17.29 -15.24 -21.30
CA PHE A 112 -16.11 -15.06 -20.49
C PHE A 112 -15.94 -16.21 -19.48
N ASP A 113 -14.71 -16.39 -19.00
CA ASP A 113 -14.37 -17.39 -17.99
C ASP A 113 -14.79 -16.89 -16.60
N THR A 114 -15.77 -17.56 -16.00
CA THR A 114 -16.32 -17.20 -14.69
C THR A 114 -15.37 -17.47 -13.52
N ALA A 115 -14.47 -18.46 -13.66
CA ALA A 115 -13.46 -18.76 -12.65
C ALA A 115 -12.34 -17.71 -12.67
N LYS A 116 -11.96 -17.24 -13.87
CA LYS A 116 -10.96 -16.17 -14.02
C LYS A 116 -11.49 -14.80 -13.62
N TYR A 117 -12.78 -14.53 -13.83
CA TYR A 117 -13.42 -13.23 -13.55
C TYR A 117 -14.60 -13.35 -12.56
N PRO A 118 -14.34 -13.70 -11.29
CA PRO A 118 -15.40 -13.98 -10.31
C PRO A 118 -16.28 -12.76 -10.00
N LYS A 119 -15.72 -11.55 -10.00
CA LYS A 119 -16.50 -10.31 -9.80
C LYS A 119 -17.44 -10.02 -10.97
N THR A 120 -17.01 -10.29 -12.22
CA THR A 120 -17.88 -10.17 -13.40
C THR A 120 -18.95 -11.26 -13.41
N ALA A 121 -18.60 -12.48 -12.98
CA ALA A 121 -19.55 -13.59 -12.84
C ALA A 121 -20.64 -13.30 -11.80
N ALA A 122 -20.34 -12.55 -10.73
CA ALA A 122 -21.36 -12.12 -9.77
C ALA A 122 -22.42 -11.19 -10.41
N ALA A 123 -22.02 -10.35 -11.36
CA ALA A 123 -22.94 -9.47 -12.10
C ALA A 123 -23.64 -10.20 -13.26
N TYR A 124 -22.94 -11.12 -13.93
CA TYR A 124 -23.43 -11.88 -15.08
C TYR A 124 -23.21 -13.39 -14.90
N PRO A 125 -24.06 -14.09 -14.10
CA PRO A 125 -23.85 -15.48 -13.73
C PRO A 125 -23.86 -16.48 -14.90
N SER A 126 -24.43 -16.08 -16.05
CA SER A 126 -24.45 -16.90 -17.26
C SER A 126 -23.07 -17.08 -17.91
N GLY A 127 -22.04 -16.34 -17.46
CA GLY A 127 -20.73 -16.32 -18.11
C GLY A 127 -20.76 -15.62 -19.47
N LYS A 128 -21.78 -14.82 -19.76
CA LYS A 128 -21.95 -14.07 -21.01
C LYS A 128 -22.29 -12.62 -20.73
N LEU A 129 -21.57 -11.70 -21.35
CA LEU A 129 -21.91 -10.28 -21.29
C LEU A 129 -23.12 -9.99 -22.20
N PRO A 130 -24.00 -9.05 -21.83
CA PRO A 130 -25.00 -8.50 -22.75
C PRO A 130 -24.37 -7.93 -24.02
N ASP A 131 -25.10 -7.94 -25.13
CA ASP A 131 -24.76 -7.15 -26.31
C ASP A 131 -25.44 -5.78 -26.19
N MET A 132 -24.64 -4.73 -25.95
CA MET A 132 -25.14 -3.38 -25.72
C MET A 132 -25.17 -2.53 -27.00
N ARG A 133 -24.76 -3.08 -28.14
CA ARG A 133 -24.75 -2.33 -29.42
C ARG A 133 -26.19 -2.01 -29.83
N GLY A 134 -26.47 -0.72 -30.05
CA GLY A 134 -27.82 -0.24 -30.38
C GLY A 134 -28.82 -0.27 -29.22
N GLN A 135 -28.38 -0.56 -27.99
CA GLN A 135 -29.25 -0.61 -26.81
C GLN A 135 -29.24 0.72 -26.05
N THR A 136 -30.36 1.04 -25.40
CA THR A 136 -30.45 2.12 -24.40
C THR A 136 -30.76 1.52 -23.04
N ILE A 137 -30.02 1.91 -22.00
CA ILE A 137 -30.27 1.44 -20.64
C ILE A 137 -31.59 2.04 -20.14
N LYS A 138 -32.49 1.16 -19.72
CA LYS A 138 -33.76 1.52 -19.09
C LYS A 138 -33.83 0.87 -17.71
N GLY A 139 -34.20 1.63 -16.69
CA GLY A 139 -34.51 1.07 -15.38
C GLY A 139 -35.58 -0.02 -15.52
N ALA A 140 -35.34 -1.19 -14.94
CA ALA A 140 -36.25 -2.32 -15.05
C ALA A 140 -37.56 -1.97 -14.33
N PRO A 141 -38.71 -1.90 -15.04
CA PRO A 141 -40.00 -1.76 -14.38
C PRO A 141 -40.39 -3.06 -13.69
N ASP A 142 -41.33 -2.98 -12.75
CA ASP A 142 -41.87 -4.16 -12.07
C ASP A 142 -42.40 -5.20 -13.07
N GLY A 143 -42.14 -6.47 -12.78
CA GLY A 143 -42.58 -7.60 -13.62
C GLY A 143 -41.75 -7.85 -14.88
N ARG A 144 -40.73 -7.03 -15.18
CA ARG A 144 -39.80 -7.29 -16.29
C ARG A 144 -38.54 -8.00 -15.81
N ALA A 145 -38.15 -9.08 -16.51
CA ALA A 145 -36.91 -9.78 -16.21
C ALA A 145 -35.68 -8.88 -16.44
N LEU A 146 -34.71 -8.95 -15.52
CA LEU A 146 -33.43 -8.25 -15.68
C LEU A 146 -32.71 -8.70 -16.95
N LEU A 147 -32.04 -7.75 -17.63
CA LEU A 147 -31.31 -7.97 -18.88
C LEU A 147 -32.17 -8.49 -20.07
N SER A 148 -33.50 -8.41 -19.95
CA SER A 148 -34.39 -8.63 -21.10
C SER A 148 -34.35 -7.44 -22.06
N LEU A 149 -34.36 -7.74 -23.37
CA LEU A 149 -34.42 -6.75 -24.45
C LEU A 149 -35.81 -6.15 -24.59
#